data_AF-A0A1C6EEE0-F1
#
_entry.id   AF-A0A1C6EEE0-F1
#
_cell.length_a   1.000
_cell.length_b   1.000
_cell.length_c   1.000
_cell.angle_alpha   90.00
_cell.angle_beta   90.00
_cell.angle_gamma   90.00
#
_symmetry.space_group_name_H-M   'P 1'
#
loop_
_entity.id
_entity.type
_entity.pdbx_description
1 polymer ?
#
loop_
_entity_poly.entity_id
_entity_poly.type
_entity_poly.pdbx_seq_one_letter_code
_entity_poly.pdbx_strand_id
1 'polypeptide(L)'
;MCINIALEKENWDATNSWSGYNYQGKIALFVVLQKINDLICGGKINEIENYSVELEWLEDFSILYKGNDGIQYRTIHQVKAKDKQNINDYGDALVKLYCKVVKWGSIETAYLHVCKPTDYKDIEWHDKVKGLIINCNQLKGIQNSLISYKNSSDKKEEVEKIYKPGRKSDINKLVKEYNEKYFLNRKITVNNVDEILDKILIDLQDEINVCEKGIKDDNVKKIEMFSYPNHNLYCGLDEIDNLIKEQIVEYWKNIGIEGWKCADQNFCNMIFLCLQGLIDKHITQRHIQYNKTDKRSIEFRCIKEVLDSDDSIARCEEYYLYKIKEKLLVLCKEYHDFCIDEWDTEEEREFYCKRCEVHSFYEKISQMPEDKIRDFIHAINPNILKKIDEMNWGDYCNADRYNNPFFKGLRDIDAFYVKDKDYISYVGKDKKMNLLTTIGNRDGSKKALMRVCGAIVTNPDLYEILMDYDCLISKDLETNSIYEGAGDYLKDFKIENNHIYHCKNLKMTSLESAIANLMGE
;
A
#
# COMPACT_ATOMS: atom_id res chain seq x y z
N MET A 1 -23.29 -8.76 -23.41
CA MET A 1 -22.15 -9.26 -24.19
C MET A 1 -20.90 -8.71 -23.51
N CYS A 2 -20.27 -9.55 -22.69
CA CYS A 2 -19.16 -9.17 -21.80
C CYS A 2 -17.90 -8.89 -22.62
N ILE A 3 -17.28 -7.73 -22.42
CA ILE A 3 -15.90 -7.49 -22.86
C ILE A 3 -15.07 -7.42 -21.58
N ASN A 4 -14.42 -8.56 -21.29
CA ASN A 4 -13.26 -8.63 -20.41
C ASN A 4 -12.16 -7.73 -20.97
N ILE A 5 -11.71 -6.75 -20.20
CA ILE A 5 -10.38 -6.16 -20.38
C ILE A 5 -9.62 -6.48 -19.10
N ALA A 6 -8.73 -7.46 -19.22
CA ALA A 6 -7.66 -7.69 -18.26
C ALA A 6 -6.86 -6.39 -18.16
N LEU A 7 -6.89 -5.76 -16.98
CA LEU A 7 -6.01 -4.63 -16.66
C LEU A 7 -4.62 -5.20 -16.38
N GLU A 8 -3.77 -5.16 -17.40
CA GLU A 8 -2.34 -5.43 -17.28
C GLU A 8 -1.72 -4.42 -16.31
N LYS A 9 -1.11 -4.96 -15.25
CA LYS A 9 -0.28 -4.25 -14.27
C LYS A 9 0.80 -3.44 -14.99
N GLU A 10 0.76 -2.13 -14.87
CA GLU A 10 1.92 -1.29 -15.19
C GLU A 10 2.96 -1.51 -14.08
N ASN A 11 4.02 -2.24 -14.42
CA ASN A 11 5.24 -2.37 -13.61
C ASN A 11 5.85 -0.99 -13.36
N TRP A 12 5.59 -0.43 -12.19
CA TRP A 12 6.47 0.54 -11.56
C TRP A 12 7.50 -0.26 -10.77
N ASP A 13 8.77 -0.14 -11.16
CA ASP A 13 9.90 -0.52 -10.29
C ASP A 13 9.80 0.33 -9.01
N ALA A 14 9.16 -0.24 -7.99
CA ALA A 14 8.65 0.49 -6.84
C ALA A 14 9.65 0.60 -5.69
N THR A 15 10.85 0.07 -5.84
CA THR A 15 11.87 0.10 -4.78
C THR A 15 12.31 1.54 -4.47
N ASN A 16 12.25 2.44 -5.45
CA ASN A 16 12.48 3.89 -5.28
C ASN A 16 11.20 4.75 -5.16
N SER A 17 10.00 4.21 -5.42
CA SER A 17 8.75 4.98 -5.35
C SER A 17 7.94 4.72 -4.08
N TRP A 18 8.00 3.51 -3.51
CA TRP A 18 7.26 3.18 -2.29
C TRP A 18 7.80 3.95 -1.07
N SER A 19 9.12 4.13 -0.97
CA SER A 19 9.73 5.00 0.04
C SER A 19 9.30 6.47 -0.10
N GLY A 20 9.14 6.95 -1.34
CA GLY A 20 8.66 8.30 -1.65
C GLY A 20 7.20 8.52 -1.26
N TYR A 21 6.31 7.60 -1.63
CA TYR A 21 4.88 7.66 -1.25
C TYR A 21 4.69 7.52 0.27
N ASN A 22 5.44 6.61 0.91
CA ASN A 22 5.43 6.45 2.36
C ASN A 22 5.90 7.73 3.06
N TYR A 23 7.01 8.33 2.61
CA TYR A 23 7.49 9.60 3.14
C TYR A 23 6.47 10.73 2.94
N GLN A 24 5.83 10.83 1.78
CA GLN A 24 4.76 11.79 1.52
C GLN A 24 3.57 11.61 2.49
N GLY A 25 3.12 10.38 2.72
CA GLY A 25 2.04 10.08 3.67
C GLY A 25 2.40 10.47 5.11
N LYS A 26 3.66 10.20 5.53
CA LYS A 26 4.18 10.61 6.84
C LYS A 26 4.24 12.13 6.99
N ILE A 27 4.72 12.86 5.98
CA ILE A 27 4.74 14.33 5.99
C ILE A 27 3.32 14.90 6.07
N ALA A 28 2.37 14.34 5.31
CA ALA A 28 0.96 14.73 5.38
C ALA A 28 0.41 14.54 6.81
N LEU A 29 0.67 13.38 7.42
CA LEU A 29 0.24 13.09 8.78
C LEU A 29 0.85 14.07 9.80
N PHE A 30 2.14 14.36 9.68
CA PHE A 30 2.80 15.35 10.54
C PHE A 30 2.14 16.73 10.46
N VAL A 31 1.93 17.25 9.24
CA VAL A 31 1.31 18.57 9.03
C VAL A 31 -0.12 18.61 9.56
N VAL A 32 -0.88 17.52 9.40
CA VAL A 32 -2.24 17.43 9.94
C VAL A 32 -2.24 17.47 11.46
N LEU A 33 -1.37 16.68 12.11
CA LEU A 33 -1.27 16.66 13.57
C LEU A 33 -0.84 18.01 14.13
N GLN A 34 0.14 18.65 13.48
CA GLN A 34 0.56 20.01 13.84
C GLN A 34 -0.61 20.99 13.74
N LYS A 35 -1.38 20.94 12.65
CA LYS A 35 -2.55 21.81 12.47
C LYS A 35 -3.63 21.55 13.52
N ILE A 36 -3.87 20.30 13.89
CA ILE A 36 -4.80 19.94 14.96
C ILE A 36 -4.33 20.53 16.29
N ASN A 37 -3.04 20.40 16.61
CA ASN A 37 -2.45 20.98 17.82
C ASN A 37 -2.57 22.51 17.84
N ASP A 38 -2.27 23.18 16.74
CA ASP A 38 -2.43 24.63 16.61
C ASP A 38 -3.88 25.09 16.84
N LEU A 39 -4.86 24.33 16.33
CA LEU A 39 -6.28 24.61 16.55
C LEU A 39 -6.66 24.44 18.03
N ILE A 40 -6.14 23.42 18.72
CA ILE A 40 -6.42 23.18 20.14
C ILE A 40 -5.80 24.30 20.98
N CYS A 41 -4.52 24.59 20.79
CA CYS A 41 -3.81 25.67 21.48
C CYS A 41 -4.45 27.04 21.24
N GLY A 42 -4.99 27.26 20.04
CA GLY A 42 -5.72 28.47 19.68
C GLY A 42 -7.14 28.55 20.22
N GLY A 43 -7.62 27.56 21.00
CA GLY A 43 -8.99 27.51 21.52
C GLY A 43 -10.07 27.23 20.46
N LYS A 44 -9.67 26.68 19.31
CA LYS A 44 -10.50 26.43 18.12
C LYS A 44 -10.75 24.95 17.86
N ILE A 45 -10.84 24.15 18.92
CA ILE A 45 -11.04 22.69 18.84
C ILE A 45 -12.26 22.31 18.00
N ASN A 46 -13.34 23.11 18.07
CA ASN A 46 -14.56 22.87 17.28
C ASN A 46 -14.34 23.08 15.78
N GLU A 47 -13.31 23.83 15.35
CA GLU A 47 -13.03 24.01 13.92
C GLU A 47 -12.41 22.76 13.28
N ILE A 48 -11.89 21.81 14.06
CA ILE A 48 -11.25 20.58 13.56
C ILE A 48 -12.18 19.82 12.60
N GLU A 49 -13.49 19.77 12.88
CA GLU A 49 -14.47 19.07 12.04
C GLU A 49 -14.62 19.67 10.63
N ASN A 50 -14.21 20.93 10.45
CA ASN A 50 -14.28 21.63 9.17
C ASN A 50 -13.01 21.41 8.32
N TYR A 51 -11.97 20.79 8.87
CA TYR A 51 -10.73 20.51 8.15
C TYR A 51 -10.69 19.08 7.58
N SER A 52 -10.09 18.94 6.41
CA SER A 52 -9.74 17.63 5.84
C SER A 52 -8.40 17.69 5.10
N VAL A 53 -7.77 16.53 4.94
CA VAL A 53 -6.57 16.35 4.11
C VAL A 53 -6.93 15.63 2.82
N GLU A 54 -6.59 16.21 1.68
CA GLU A 54 -6.70 15.55 0.37
C GLU A 54 -5.33 15.05 -0.05
N LEU A 55 -5.27 13.79 -0.49
CA LEU A 55 -4.04 13.13 -0.93
C LEU A 55 -4.09 12.91 -2.44
N GLU A 56 -2.94 13.10 -3.11
CA GLU A 56 -2.72 12.75 -4.53
C GLU A 56 -3.78 13.33 -5.49
N TRP A 57 -4.13 14.61 -5.33
CA TRP A 57 -5.10 15.26 -6.21
C TRP A 57 -4.64 16.63 -6.68
N LEU A 58 -4.86 17.69 -5.89
CA LEU A 58 -4.39 19.01 -6.29
C LEU A 58 -2.86 19.10 -6.25
N GLU A 59 -2.24 18.55 -5.21
CA GLU A 59 -0.81 18.34 -5.04
C GLU A 59 -0.57 16.96 -4.40
N ASP A 60 0.68 16.68 -4.02
CA ASP A 60 1.04 15.48 -3.25
C ASP A 60 0.12 15.34 -2.01
N PHE A 61 -0.12 16.45 -1.29
CA PHE A 61 -1.30 16.58 -0.42
C PHE A 61 -1.75 18.04 -0.25
N SER A 62 -2.94 18.24 0.30
CA SER A 62 -3.51 19.58 0.56
C SER A 62 -4.36 19.59 1.82
N ILE A 63 -4.36 20.70 2.56
CA ILE A 63 -5.27 20.94 3.68
C ILE A 63 -6.44 21.79 3.19
N LEU A 64 -7.65 21.28 3.41
CA LEU A 64 -8.89 21.87 2.97
C LEU A 64 -9.69 22.32 4.18
N TYR A 65 -10.45 23.38 4.00
CA TYR A 65 -11.40 23.89 4.97
C TYR A 65 -12.79 23.97 4.34
N LYS A 66 -13.78 23.41 5.02
CA LYS A 66 -15.19 23.47 4.64
C LYS A 66 -15.85 24.62 5.40
N GLY A 67 -15.94 25.77 4.74
CA GLY A 67 -16.65 26.93 5.25
C GLY A 67 -18.06 27.06 4.67
N ASN A 68 -18.72 28.18 4.96
CA ASN A 68 -20.03 28.51 4.40
C ASN A 68 -20.00 28.67 2.86
N ASP A 69 -18.86 29.10 2.31
CA ASP A 69 -18.65 29.30 0.86
C ASP A 69 -18.21 28.01 0.14
N GLY A 70 -18.31 26.85 0.80
CA GLY A 70 -17.89 25.54 0.29
C GLY A 70 -16.47 25.16 0.69
N ILE A 71 -15.87 24.26 -0.10
CA ILE A 71 -14.53 23.71 0.16
C ILE A 71 -13.47 24.67 -0.38
N GLN A 72 -12.55 25.07 0.49
CA GLN A 72 -11.42 25.94 0.19
C GLN A 72 -10.11 25.21 0.39
N TYR A 73 -9.18 25.32 -0.56
CA TYR A 73 -7.80 24.88 -0.37
C TYR A 73 -7.07 25.93 0.44
N ARG A 74 -6.65 25.59 1.67
CA ARG A 74 -5.92 26.49 2.56
C ARG A 74 -4.43 26.41 2.32
N THR A 75 -3.89 25.19 2.34
CA THR A 75 -2.49 24.94 2.02
C THR A 75 -2.34 23.78 1.05
N ILE A 76 -1.35 23.87 0.18
CA ILE A 76 -0.97 22.79 -0.75
C ILE A 76 0.50 22.44 -0.52
N HIS A 77 0.84 21.17 -0.65
CA HIS A 77 2.14 20.67 -0.23
C HIS A 77 2.73 19.76 -1.29
N GLN A 78 3.90 20.13 -1.80
CA GLN A 78 4.72 19.28 -2.66
C GLN A 78 5.83 18.64 -1.83
N VAL A 79 5.94 17.32 -1.89
CA VAL A 79 6.95 16.51 -1.21
C VAL A 79 7.95 15.94 -2.22
N LYS A 80 9.23 16.07 -1.91
CA LYS A 80 10.33 15.52 -2.73
C LYS A 80 11.34 14.79 -1.85
N ALA A 81 11.26 13.47 -1.86
CA ALA A 81 12.25 12.57 -1.27
C ALA A 81 13.41 12.29 -2.24
N LYS A 82 14.11 13.34 -2.69
CA LYS A 82 15.24 13.21 -3.63
C LYS A 82 16.55 13.52 -2.93
N ASP A 83 17.61 12.78 -3.28
CA ASP A 83 18.98 13.12 -2.87
C ASP A 83 19.54 14.26 -3.75
N LYS A 84 18.92 15.44 -3.63
CA LYS A 84 19.26 16.63 -4.40
C LYS A 84 19.32 17.85 -3.50
N GLN A 85 20.41 18.58 -3.59
CA GLN A 85 20.63 19.79 -2.79
C GLN A 85 20.41 21.06 -3.62
N ASN A 86 20.51 21.01 -4.95
CA ASN A 86 20.40 22.21 -5.77
C ASN A 86 18.95 22.68 -5.91
N ILE A 87 18.64 23.92 -5.52
CA ILE A 87 17.26 24.43 -5.60
C ILE A 87 16.69 24.45 -7.03
N ASN A 88 17.53 24.62 -8.06
CA ASN A 88 17.07 24.66 -9.44
C ASN A 88 16.49 23.30 -9.89
N ASP A 89 16.88 22.19 -9.25
CA ASP A 89 16.29 20.87 -9.50
C ASP A 89 14.81 20.78 -9.11
N TYR A 90 14.34 21.71 -8.29
CA TYR A 90 12.96 21.82 -7.84
C TYR A 90 12.16 22.88 -8.62
N GLY A 91 12.75 23.51 -9.64
CA GLY A 91 12.12 24.58 -10.41
C GLY A 91 10.76 24.20 -11.00
N ASP A 92 10.59 22.94 -11.46
CA ASP A 92 9.30 22.43 -11.94
C ASP A 92 8.20 22.49 -10.88
N ALA A 93 8.52 21.98 -9.69
CA ALA A 93 7.59 21.93 -8.58
C ALA A 93 7.18 23.34 -8.16
N LEU A 94 8.15 24.26 -8.09
CA LEU A 94 7.90 25.65 -7.71
C LEU A 94 7.03 26.38 -8.76
N VAL A 95 7.26 26.15 -10.05
CA VAL A 95 6.41 26.70 -11.13
C VAL A 95 4.98 26.15 -11.02
N LYS A 96 4.81 24.84 -10.79
CA LYS A 96 3.50 24.21 -10.63
C LYS A 96 2.73 24.72 -9.42
N LEU A 97 3.41 24.89 -8.27
CA LEU A 97 2.84 25.50 -7.07
C LEU A 97 2.35 26.92 -7.38
N TYR A 98 3.16 27.73 -8.06
CA TYR A 98 2.77 29.08 -8.47
C TYR A 98 1.49 29.10 -9.33
N CYS A 99 1.45 28.28 -10.38
CA CYS A 99 0.27 28.18 -11.24
C CYS A 99 -0.99 27.84 -10.44
N LYS A 100 -0.89 26.91 -9.47
CA LYS A 100 -2.02 26.52 -8.61
C LYS A 100 -2.44 27.63 -7.64
N VAL A 101 -1.50 28.36 -7.05
CA VAL A 101 -1.78 29.55 -6.22
C VAL A 101 -2.54 30.61 -6.99
N VAL A 102 -2.12 30.89 -8.24
CA VAL A 102 -2.82 31.86 -9.11
C VAL A 102 -4.23 31.38 -9.45
N LYS A 103 -4.36 30.08 -9.75
CA LYS A 103 -5.63 29.47 -10.12
C LYS A 103 -6.61 29.53 -8.95
N TRP A 104 -6.22 29.02 -7.78
CA TRP A 104 -7.06 28.86 -6.60
C TRP A 104 -6.76 29.95 -5.58
N GLY A 105 -7.50 31.06 -5.67
CA GLY A 105 -7.28 32.24 -4.83
C GLY A 105 -7.45 32.02 -3.32
N SER A 106 -8.05 30.91 -2.87
CA SER A 106 -8.18 30.58 -1.45
C SER A 106 -6.88 30.08 -0.81
N ILE A 107 -5.89 29.68 -1.62
CA ILE A 107 -4.63 29.15 -1.11
C ILE A 107 -3.90 30.25 -0.34
N GLU A 108 -3.63 29.97 0.93
CA GLU A 108 -2.90 30.82 1.85
C GLU A 108 -1.40 30.63 1.63
N THR A 109 -0.95 29.37 1.64
CA THR A 109 0.46 29.01 1.45
C THR A 109 0.62 27.70 0.67
N ALA A 110 1.67 27.63 -0.13
CA ALA A 110 2.06 26.49 -0.96
C ALA A 110 3.48 26.07 -0.57
N TYR A 111 3.62 24.87 0.01
CA TYR A 111 4.87 24.42 0.62
C TYR A 111 5.65 23.45 -0.25
N LEU A 112 6.97 23.61 -0.25
CA LEU A 112 7.91 22.58 -0.70
C LEU A 112 8.54 21.88 0.50
N HIS A 113 8.42 20.55 0.54
CA HIS A 113 9.08 19.67 1.50
C HIS A 113 10.19 18.89 0.82
N VAL A 114 11.39 18.91 1.42
CA VAL A 114 12.57 18.17 0.94
C VAL A 114 13.15 17.30 2.06
N CYS A 115 13.79 16.18 1.69
CA CYS A 115 14.39 15.27 2.67
C CYS A 115 15.88 15.53 2.98
N LYS A 116 16.48 16.50 2.30
CA LYS A 116 17.88 16.90 2.44
C LYS A 116 17.98 18.43 2.45
N PRO A 117 19.02 18.99 3.09
CA PRO A 117 19.28 20.42 3.03
C PRO A 117 19.51 20.85 1.58
N THR A 118 18.98 22.02 1.22
CA THR A 118 19.23 22.64 -0.07
C THR A 118 20.44 23.59 0.01
N ASP A 119 21.03 23.91 -1.13
CA ASP A 119 22.14 24.86 -1.28
C ASP A 119 21.73 26.33 -1.11
N TYR A 120 20.53 26.56 -0.55
CA TYR A 120 19.85 27.83 -0.54
C TYR A 120 19.94 28.55 0.82
N LYS A 121 20.04 29.89 0.80
CA LYS A 121 20.10 30.77 1.99
C LYS A 121 18.90 31.71 1.99
N ASP A 122 18.10 31.70 3.05
CA ASP A 122 16.76 32.29 3.23
C ASP A 122 16.51 33.73 2.69
N ILE A 123 17.56 34.57 2.63
CA ILE A 123 17.45 36.03 2.43
C ILE A 123 16.89 36.45 1.05
N GLU A 124 16.82 35.55 0.06
CA GLU A 124 16.43 35.87 -1.34
C GLU A 124 15.35 34.92 -1.91
N TRP A 125 14.55 34.24 -1.06
CA TRP A 125 13.85 33.00 -1.47
C TRP A 125 12.86 33.29 -2.57
N HIS A 126 12.07 34.34 -2.34
CA HIS A 126 11.07 34.83 -3.25
C HIS A 126 11.66 35.32 -4.57
N ASP A 127 12.82 35.97 -4.56
CA ASP A 127 13.50 36.42 -5.79
C ASP A 127 13.99 35.25 -6.63
N LYS A 128 14.53 34.22 -5.97
CA LYS A 128 14.97 32.99 -6.63
C LYS A 128 13.79 32.24 -7.24
N VAL A 129 12.71 32.04 -6.47
CA VAL A 129 11.48 31.40 -6.94
C VAL A 129 10.88 32.19 -8.10
N LYS A 130 10.82 33.52 -7.99
CA LYS A 130 10.36 34.41 -9.06
C LYS A 130 11.17 34.25 -10.34
N GLY A 131 12.50 34.17 -10.24
CA GLY A 131 13.37 33.91 -11.39
C GLY A 131 13.10 32.55 -12.06
N LEU A 132 12.82 31.50 -11.28
CA LEU A 132 12.44 30.18 -11.80
C LEU A 132 11.07 30.22 -12.50
N ILE A 133 10.10 30.93 -11.93
CA ILE A 133 8.76 31.12 -12.49
C ILE A 133 8.84 31.86 -13.84
N ILE A 134 9.56 32.98 -13.91
CA ILE A 134 9.71 33.77 -15.14
C ILE A 134 10.31 32.91 -16.26
N ASN A 135 11.35 32.14 -15.95
CA ASN A 135 11.99 31.30 -16.95
C ASN A 135 11.05 30.21 -17.47
N CYS A 136 10.28 29.55 -16.58
CA CYS A 136 9.33 28.46 -16.87
C CYS A 136 9.83 27.44 -17.92
N ASN A 137 11.16 27.16 -17.92
CA ASN A 137 11.84 26.40 -18.96
C ASN A 137 11.23 25.01 -19.19
N GLN A 138 10.70 24.38 -18.14
CA GLN A 138 10.10 23.05 -18.26
C GLN A 138 8.75 23.08 -18.98
N LEU A 139 7.89 24.06 -18.69
CA LEU A 139 6.63 24.23 -19.42
C LEU A 139 6.89 24.48 -20.91
N LYS A 140 7.86 25.36 -21.21
CA LYS A 140 8.32 25.61 -22.59
C LYS A 140 8.90 24.35 -23.24
N GLY A 141 9.65 23.54 -22.49
CA GLY A 141 10.17 22.25 -22.93
C GLY A 141 9.05 21.28 -23.32
N ILE A 142 8.04 21.11 -22.45
CA ILE A 142 6.87 20.26 -22.70
C ILE A 142 6.10 20.75 -23.93
N GLN A 143 5.86 22.06 -24.03
CA GLN A 143 5.19 22.66 -25.19
C GLN A 143 5.93 22.35 -26.49
N ASN A 144 7.24 22.52 -26.52
CA ASN A 144 8.07 22.21 -27.70
C ASN A 144 8.02 20.72 -28.04
N SER A 145 8.09 19.83 -27.05
CA SER A 145 7.97 18.38 -27.26
C SER A 145 6.59 17.99 -27.81
N LEU A 146 5.51 18.62 -27.34
CA LEU A 146 4.15 18.39 -27.85
C LEU A 146 3.98 18.89 -29.28
N ILE A 147 4.53 20.07 -29.61
CA ILE A 147 4.51 20.60 -30.99
C ILE A 147 5.29 19.67 -31.91
N SER A 148 6.46 19.19 -31.50
CA SER A 148 7.24 18.22 -32.26
C SER A 148 6.47 16.92 -32.48
N TYR A 149 5.84 16.39 -31.43
CA TYR A 149 5.00 15.21 -31.51
C TYR A 149 3.80 15.40 -32.46
N LYS A 150 3.10 16.55 -32.35
CA LYS A 150 1.97 16.90 -33.22
C LYS A 150 2.39 17.01 -34.69
N ASN A 151 3.63 17.36 -34.99
CA ASN A 151 4.12 17.50 -36.36
C ASN A 151 4.94 16.28 -36.84
N SER A 152 5.04 15.22 -36.05
CA SER A 152 5.85 14.03 -36.37
C SER A 152 5.25 13.18 -37.49
N SER A 153 6.11 12.69 -38.39
CA SER A 153 5.75 11.68 -39.41
C SER A 153 5.32 10.35 -38.79
N ASP A 154 5.81 10.05 -37.59
CA ASP A 154 5.64 8.76 -36.91
C ASP A 154 4.46 8.80 -35.92
N LYS A 155 3.65 9.88 -35.95
CA LYS A 155 2.50 10.09 -35.05
C LYS A 155 1.57 8.88 -35.02
N LYS A 156 1.36 8.20 -36.14
CA LYS A 156 0.52 7.01 -36.21
C LYS A 156 1.05 5.88 -35.33
N GLU A 157 2.35 5.58 -35.43
CA GLU A 157 2.99 4.53 -34.62
C GLU A 157 2.97 4.89 -33.14
N GLU A 158 3.19 6.16 -32.80
CA GLU A 158 3.14 6.65 -31.42
C GLU A 158 1.74 6.55 -30.79
N VAL A 159 0.69 6.89 -31.53
CA VAL A 159 -0.71 6.72 -31.07
C VAL A 159 -1.04 5.24 -30.85
N GLU A 160 -0.54 4.34 -31.71
CA GLU A 160 -0.72 2.91 -31.52
C GLU A 160 0.01 2.40 -30.26
N LYS A 161 1.16 2.98 -29.91
CA LYS A 161 1.88 2.67 -28.66
C LYS A 161 1.09 3.04 -27.40
N ILE A 162 0.07 3.91 -27.46
CA ILE A 162 -0.79 4.24 -26.29
C ILE A 162 -1.45 2.98 -25.71
N TYR A 163 -1.78 2.00 -26.55
CA TYR A 163 -2.46 0.76 -26.16
C TYR A 163 -1.54 -0.46 -26.01
N LYS A 164 -0.30 -0.41 -26.54
CA LYS A 164 0.65 -1.54 -26.44
C LYS A 164 1.27 -1.64 -25.03
N PRO A 165 1.34 -2.81 -24.39
CA PRO A 165 2.03 -2.95 -23.11
C PRO A 165 3.49 -2.48 -23.18
N GLY A 166 3.98 -1.81 -22.14
CA GLY A 166 5.35 -1.27 -22.05
C GLY A 166 5.42 0.20 -21.61
N ARG A 167 6.66 0.71 -21.47
CA ARG A 167 6.94 2.08 -21.00
C ARG A 167 6.33 3.12 -21.95
N LYS A 168 5.39 3.91 -21.44
CA LYS A 168 4.77 5.03 -22.17
C LYS A 168 5.68 6.26 -22.15
N SER A 169 5.71 7.02 -23.24
CA SER A 169 6.27 8.37 -23.25
C SER A 169 5.46 9.31 -22.36
N ASP A 170 6.07 10.38 -21.86
CA ASP A 170 5.38 11.36 -21.01
C ASP A 170 4.26 12.08 -21.76
N ILE A 171 4.40 12.25 -23.08
CA ILE A 171 3.33 12.76 -23.95
C ILE A 171 2.14 11.79 -23.98
N ASN A 172 2.37 10.48 -24.11
CA ASN A 172 1.30 9.49 -24.10
C ASN A 172 0.53 9.47 -22.77
N LYS A 173 1.22 9.74 -21.65
CA LYS A 173 0.57 9.89 -20.34
C LYS A 173 -0.31 11.14 -20.29
N LEU A 174 0.22 12.29 -20.70
CA LEU A 174 -0.54 13.56 -20.77
C LEU A 174 -1.77 13.44 -21.68
N VAL A 175 -1.64 12.79 -22.83
CA VAL A 175 -2.77 12.56 -23.75
C VAL A 175 -3.85 11.70 -23.10
N LYS A 176 -3.48 10.63 -22.38
CA LYS A 176 -4.46 9.81 -21.63
C LYS A 176 -5.17 10.62 -20.55
N GLU A 177 -4.41 11.39 -19.76
CA GLU A 177 -4.95 12.22 -18.67
C GLU A 177 -5.97 13.25 -19.21
N TYR A 178 -5.61 13.98 -20.27
CA TYR A 178 -6.51 14.97 -20.86
C TYR A 178 -7.71 14.32 -21.55
N ASN A 179 -7.53 13.14 -22.16
CA ASN A 179 -8.64 12.39 -22.76
C ASN A 179 -9.67 11.97 -21.71
N GLU A 180 -9.21 11.51 -20.55
CA GLU A 180 -10.07 11.19 -19.42
C GLU A 180 -10.79 12.45 -18.91
N LYS A 181 -10.05 13.53 -18.70
CA LYS A 181 -10.55 14.76 -18.08
C LYS A 181 -11.54 15.54 -18.95
N TYR A 182 -11.30 15.65 -20.25
CA TYR A 182 -12.04 16.56 -21.14
C TYR A 182 -12.77 15.86 -22.29
N PHE A 183 -12.46 14.60 -22.57
CA PHE A 183 -12.96 13.89 -23.77
C PHE A 183 -13.64 12.55 -23.45
N LEU A 184 -14.14 12.40 -22.21
CA LEU A 184 -14.95 11.26 -21.76
C LEU A 184 -14.28 9.90 -21.98
N ASN A 185 -12.95 9.88 -21.92
CA ASN A 185 -12.14 8.68 -22.12
C ASN A 185 -12.44 7.93 -23.44
N ARG A 186 -12.81 8.66 -24.50
CA ARG A 186 -13.06 8.07 -25.83
C ARG A 186 -11.79 7.41 -26.38
N LYS A 187 -11.93 6.43 -27.28
CA LYS A 187 -10.78 5.79 -27.93
C LYS A 187 -9.93 6.83 -28.68
N ILE A 188 -8.69 7.04 -28.23
CA ILE A 188 -7.68 7.88 -28.88
C ILE A 188 -7.26 7.22 -30.19
N THR A 189 -7.28 7.99 -31.27
CA THR A 189 -6.91 7.60 -32.63
C THR A 189 -6.12 8.73 -33.29
N VAL A 190 -5.43 8.44 -34.38
CA VAL A 190 -4.67 9.47 -35.14
C VAL A 190 -5.56 10.63 -35.58
N ASN A 191 -6.85 10.37 -35.82
CA ASN A 191 -7.79 11.38 -36.28
C ASN A 191 -8.29 12.32 -35.17
N ASN A 192 -8.20 11.93 -33.89
CA ASN A 192 -8.73 12.72 -32.77
C ASN A 192 -7.65 13.14 -31.75
N VAL A 193 -6.44 12.59 -31.84
CA VAL A 193 -5.33 12.92 -30.93
C VAL A 193 -4.97 14.40 -31.02
N ASP A 194 -5.07 15.01 -32.19
CA ASP A 194 -4.76 16.42 -32.38
C ASP A 194 -5.71 17.34 -31.61
N GLU A 195 -7.00 16.97 -31.46
CA GLU A 195 -7.95 17.73 -30.62
C GLU A 195 -7.53 17.71 -29.14
N ILE A 196 -6.99 16.57 -28.67
CA ILE A 196 -6.50 16.43 -27.30
C ILE A 196 -5.21 17.22 -27.12
N LEU A 197 -4.27 17.09 -28.06
CA LEU A 197 -3.00 17.84 -28.06
C LEU A 197 -3.24 19.35 -28.10
N ASP A 198 -4.20 19.82 -28.89
CA ASP A 198 -4.57 21.24 -28.95
C ASP A 198 -5.11 21.74 -27.62
N LYS A 199 -5.94 20.95 -26.93
CA LYS A 199 -6.39 21.31 -25.59
C LYS A 199 -5.23 21.38 -24.59
N ILE A 200 -4.28 20.44 -24.65
CA ILE A 200 -3.07 20.48 -23.81
C ILE A 200 -2.24 21.73 -24.10
N LEU A 201 -2.03 22.05 -25.39
CA LEU A 201 -1.24 23.20 -25.80
C LEU A 201 -1.89 24.53 -25.37
N ILE A 202 -3.22 24.63 -25.43
CA ILE A 202 -3.96 25.79 -24.93
C ILE A 202 -3.76 25.94 -23.41
N ASP A 203 -4.01 24.88 -22.64
CA ASP A 203 -3.86 24.92 -21.17
C ASP A 203 -2.42 25.25 -20.76
N LEU A 204 -1.42 24.69 -21.44
CA LEU A 204 0.00 25.01 -21.22
C LEU A 204 0.34 26.45 -21.58
N GLN A 205 -0.21 26.97 -22.69
CA GLN A 205 0.04 28.35 -23.09
C GLN A 205 -0.55 29.33 -22.08
N ASP A 206 -1.71 29.01 -21.50
CA ASP A 206 -2.32 29.79 -20.42
C ASP A 206 -1.44 29.78 -19.17
N GLU A 207 -0.88 28.63 -18.77
CA GLU A 207 0.08 28.53 -17.67
C GLU A 207 1.36 29.33 -17.93
N ILE A 208 1.93 29.23 -19.13
CA ILE A 208 3.11 30.03 -19.53
C ILE A 208 2.80 31.53 -19.47
N ASN A 209 1.63 31.95 -19.95
CA ASN A 209 1.20 33.35 -19.89
C ASN A 209 1.07 33.86 -18.45
N VAL A 210 0.58 33.01 -17.53
CA VAL A 210 0.52 33.29 -16.10
C VAL A 210 1.93 33.51 -15.53
N CYS A 211 2.89 32.68 -15.92
CA CYS A 211 4.29 32.81 -15.52
C CYS A 211 5.00 34.05 -16.10
N GLU A 212 4.68 34.47 -17.33
CA GLU A 212 5.41 35.59 -17.98
C GLU A 212 4.80 36.96 -17.73
N LYS A 213 3.47 37.07 -17.64
CA LYS A 213 2.75 38.36 -17.63
C LYS A 213 1.90 38.58 -16.38
N GLY A 214 1.74 37.56 -15.55
CA GLY A 214 0.82 37.55 -14.40
C GLY A 214 1.49 37.47 -13.03
N ILE A 215 2.82 37.68 -12.93
CA ILE A 215 3.52 37.58 -11.64
C ILE A 215 3.11 38.69 -10.69
N LYS A 216 2.42 38.30 -9.62
CA LYS A 216 2.15 39.15 -8.47
C LYS A 216 3.05 38.74 -7.33
N ASP A 217 3.78 39.69 -6.74
CA ASP A 217 4.69 39.41 -5.62
C ASP A 217 3.95 38.75 -4.44
N ASP A 218 2.69 39.14 -4.20
CA ASP A 218 1.87 38.51 -3.16
C ASP A 218 1.57 37.03 -3.42
N ASN A 219 1.49 36.59 -4.68
CA ASN A 219 1.35 35.16 -4.99
C ASN A 219 2.67 34.40 -4.85
N VAL A 220 3.79 35.05 -5.17
CA VAL A 220 5.13 34.45 -4.98
C VAL A 220 5.43 34.26 -3.50
N LYS A 221 5.05 35.23 -2.65
CA LYS A 221 5.19 35.15 -1.18
C LYS A 221 4.43 34.01 -0.53
N LYS A 222 3.45 33.42 -1.22
CA LYS A 222 2.73 32.25 -0.73
C LYS A 222 3.51 30.96 -0.95
N ILE A 223 4.59 30.96 -1.72
CA ILE A 223 5.39 29.76 -1.98
C ILE A 223 6.53 29.75 -0.97
N GLU A 224 6.56 28.75 -0.10
CA GLU A 224 7.54 28.68 1.00
C GLU A 224 8.19 27.30 1.07
N MET A 225 9.43 27.26 1.59
CA MET A 225 9.96 26.01 2.12
C MET A 225 9.31 25.71 3.46
N PHE A 226 8.93 24.46 3.68
CA PHE A 226 8.34 24.09 4.97
C PHE A 226 9.40 24.09 6.08
N SER A 227 9.12 24.77 7.20
CA SER A 227 10.00 24.81 8.37
C SER A 227 9.56 23.80 9.42
N TYR A 228 10.48 22.95 9.86
CA TYR A 228 10.25 21.92 10.89
C TYR A 228 10.63 22.43 12.28
N PRO A 229 10.21 21.75 13.38
CA PRO A 229 10.41 22.24 14.75
C PRO A 229 11.86 22.54 15.14
N ASN A 230 12.83 21.89 14.51
CA ASN A 230 14.27 22.14 14.66
C ASN A 230 14.78 23.37 13.89
N HIS A 231 13.89 24.16 13.30
CA HIS A 231 14.15 25.29 12.40
C HIS A 231 14.83 24.91 11.08
N ASN A 232 14.94 23.61 10.76
CA ASN A 232 15.42 23.18 9.45
C ASN A 232 14.33 23.34 8.40
N LEU A 233 14.75 23.61 7.16
CA LEU A 233 13.88 23.65 5.97
C LEU A 233 13.79 22.28 5.27
N TYR A 234 14.19 21.22 5.95
CA TYR A 234 14.17 19.84 5.48
C TYR A 234 13.88 18.90 6.65
N CYS A 235 13.41 17.69 6.35
CA CYS A 235 13.22 16.63 7.33
C CYS A 235 13.80 15.33 6.80
N GLY A 236 14.71 14.69 7.54
CA GLY A 236 15.23 13.39 7.15
C GLY A 236 14.15 12.31 7.09
N LEU A 237 14.37 11.27 6.27
CA LEU A 237 13.50 10.09 6.23
C LEU A 237 13.40 9.39 7.60
N ASP A 238 14.50 9.40 8.36
CA ASP A 238 14.58 8.76 9.68
C ASP A 238 14.06 9.67 10.81
N GLU A 239 13.84 10.96 10.53
CA GLU A 239 13.45 11.97 11.52
C GLU A 239 11.93 12.12 11.63
N ILE A 240 11.21 11.96 10.51
CA ILE A 240 9.78 12.28 10.42
C ILE A 240 8.92 11.44 11.37
N ASP A 241 9.29 10.18 11.61
CA ASP A 241 8.55 9.28 12.52
C ASP A 241 8.59 9.80 13.96
N ASN A 242 9.73 10.36 14.37
CA ASN A 242 9.89 10.95 15.70
C ASN A 242 9.07 12.24 15.82
N LEU A 243 9.10 13.10 14.80
CA LEU A 243 8.30 14.33 14.78
C LEU A 243 6.81 14.06 14.84
N ILE A 244 6.31 13.02 14.16
CA ILE A 244 4.92 12.60 14.24
C ILE A 244 4.56 12.13 15.65
N LYS A 245 5.41 11.27 16.25
CA LYS A 245 5.21 10.79 17.62
C LYS A 245 5.22 11.93 18.64
N GLU A 246 6.08 12.93 18.46
CA GLU A 246 6.07 14.15 19.26
C GLU A 246 4.75 14.90 19.14
N GLN A 247 4.21 15.08 17.93
CA GLN A 247 2.91 15.73 17.73
C GLN A 247 1.73 14.94 18.34
N ILE A 248 1.79 13.61 18.34
CA ILE A 248 0.79 12.76 19.02
C ILE A 248 0.83 12.98 20.53
N VAL A 249 2.02 12.99 21.13
CA VAL A 249 2.17 13.24 22.57
C VAL A 249 1.75 14.67 22.92
N GLU A 250 2.08 15.64 22.07
CA GLU A 250 1.70 17.03 22.23
C GLU A 250 0.19 17.23 22.17
N TYR A 251 -0.50 16.50 21.28
CA TYR A 251 -1.95 16.46 21.23
C TYR A 251 -2.57 16.08 22.57
N TRP A 252 -2.11 15.00 23.20
CA TRP A 252 -2.62 14.56 24.49
C TRP A 252 -2.41 15.59 25.59
N LYS A 253 -1.22 16.21 25.64
CA LYS A 253 -0.94 17.31 26.57
C LYS A 253 -1.89 18.49 26.34
N ASN A 254 -2.11 18.88 25.09
CA ASN A 254 -2.94 20.03 24.73
C ASN A 254 -4.42 19.85 25.09
N ILE A 255 -4.93 18.62 25.10
CA ILE A 255 -6.30 18.31 25.57
C ILE A 255 -6.38 18.05 27.08
N GLY A 256 -5.28 18.25 27.82
CA GLY A 256 -5.22 18.10 29.27
C GLY A 256 -5.08 16.65 29.75
N ILE A 257 -4.70 15.71 28.88
CA ILE A 257 -4.30 14.37 29.30
C ILE A 257 -2.85 14.44 29.77
N GLU A 258 -2.64 14.16 31.05
CA GLU A 258 -1.33 14.01 31.67
C GLU A 258 -1.21 12.59 32.27
N GLY A 259 -0.01 12.00 32.21
CA GLY A 259 0.27 10.72 32.85
C GLY A 259 0.65 9.59 31.89
N TRP A 260 0.14 8.38 32.13
CA TRP A 260 0.62 7.15 31.48
C TRP A 260 0.54 7.19 29.95
N LYS A 261 -0.51 7.80 29.38
CA LYS A 261 -0.71 7.91 27.93
C LYS A 261 0.44 8.66 27.24
N CYS A 262 0.92 9.75 27.84
CA CYS A 262 2.04 10.54 27.32
C CYS A 262 3.41 9.89 27.57
N ALA A 263 3.52 9.03 28.58
CA ALA A 263 4.77 8.35 28.96
C ALA A 263 4.96 6.99 28.26
N ASP A 264 3.88 6.37 27.79
CA ASP A 264 3.90 5.05 27.16
C ASP A 264 4.29 5.15 25.67
N GLN A 265 5.57 4.90 25.40
CA GLN A 265 6.10 4.89 24.03
C GLN A 265 5.48 3.80 23.15
N ASN A 266 5.06 2.67 23.71
CA ASN A 266 4.42 1.60 22.93
C ASN A 266 3.03 2.03 22.50
N PHE A 267 2.27 2.65 23.41
CA PHE A 267 0.97 3.22 23.10
C PHE A 267 1.06 4.32 22.04
N CYS A 268 2.01 5.25 22.18
CA CYS A 268 2.29 6.27 21.16
C CYS A 268 2.64 5.64 19.81
N ASN A 269 3.48 4.60 19.80
CA ASN A 269 3.82 3.88 18.57
C ASN A 269 2.62 3.17 17.94
N MET A 270 1.70 2.63 18.74
CA MET A 270 0.45 2.05 18.23
C MET A 270 -0.42 3.11 17.55
N ILE A 271 -0.63 4.26 18.21
CA ILE A 271 -1.42 5.36 17.66
C ILE A 271 -0.80 5.88 16.36
N PHE A 272 0.53 6.02 16.32
CA PHE A 272 1.28 6.35 15.11
C PHE A 272 0.97 5.37 13.96
N LEU A 273 1.07 4.06 14.21
CA LEU A 273 0.80 3.04 13.20
C LEU A 273 -0.68 3.04 12.75
N CYS A 274 -1.63 3.26 13.67
CA CYS A 274 -3.05 3.37 13.32
C CYS A 274 -3.31 4.56 12.40
N LEU A 275 -2.66 5.70 12.65
CA LEU A 275 -2.77 6.88 11.79
C LEU A 275 -2.15 6.65 10.42
N GLN A 276 -1.02 5.93 10.33
CA GLN A 276 -0.46 5.50 9.04
C GLN A 276 -1.41 4.56 8.31
N GLY A 277 -1.97 3.56 8.99
CA GLY A 277 -2.96 2.64 8.43
C GLY A 277 -4.22 3.35 7.92
N LEU A 278 -4.65 4.44 8.58
CA LEU A 278 -5.76 5.27 8.10
C LEU A 278 -5.44 5.94 6.74
N ILE A 279 -4.22 6.48 6.60
CA ILE A 279 -3.73 7.08 5.36
C ILE A 279 -3.63 6.01 4.26
N ASP A 280 -3.00 4.88 4.55
CA ASP A 280 -2.79 3.79 3.60
C ASP A 280 -4.11 3.18 3.14
N LYS A 281 -5.07 3.00 4.06
CA LYS A 281 -6.43 2.54 3.75
C LYS A 281 -7.12 3.50 2.79
N HIS A 282 -7.03 4.81 3.02
CA HIS A 282 -7.65 5.80 2.16
C HIS A 282 -7.03 5.81 0.75
N ILE A 283 -5.70 5.76 0.66
CA ILE A 283 -4.98 5.68 -0.62
C ILE A 283 -5.38 4.40 -1.36
N THR A 284 -5.35 3.25 -0.68
CA THR A 284 -5.67 1.94 -1.26
C THR A 284 -7.12 1.87 -1.74
N GLN A 285 -8.07 2.32 -0.92
CA GLN A 285 -9.49 2.35 -1.30
C GLN A 285 -9.73 3.23 -2.53
N ARG A 286 -9.04 4.37 -2.62
CA ARG A 286 -9.13 5.24 -3.79
C ARG A 286 -8.56 4.58 -5.05
N HIS A 287 -7.45 3.86 -4.93
CA HIS A 287 -6.89 3.10 -6.07
C HIS A 287 -7.86 1.99 -6.54
N ILE A 288 -8.49 1.28 -5.62
CA ILE A 288 -9.48 0.23 -5.94
C ILE A 288 -10.76 0.83 -6.55
N GLN A 289 -11.21 1.98 -6.04
CA GLN A 289 -12.45 2.65 -6.44
C GLN A 289 -12.22 3.79 -7.44
N TYR A 290 -11.09 3.79 -8.15
CA TYR A 290 -10.76 4.81 -9.13
C TYR A 290 -11.93 4.98 -10.13
N ASN A 291 -12.45 6.20 -10.29
CA ASN A 291 -13.66 6.58 -11.05
C ASN A 291 -15.04 6.15 -10.49
N LYS A 292 -15.12 5.61 -9.27
CA LYS A 292 -16.38 5.22 -8.61
C LYS A 292 -16.74 6.04 -7.36
N THR A 293 -15.79 6.79 -6.81
CA THR A 293 -16.01 7.63 -5.63
C THR A 293 -15.39 9.02 -5.81
N ASP A 294 -16.12 10.04 -5.40
CA ASP A 294 -15.65 11.42 -5.35
C ASP A 294 -14.95 11.75 -4.01
N LYS A 295 -14.92 10.81 -3.06
CA LYS A 295 -14.29 11.02 -1.74
C LYS A 295 -12.77 10.94 -1.86
N ARG A 296 -12.12 12.10 -1.90
CA ARG A 296 -10.66 12.25 -2.06
C ARG A 296 -9.93 12.66 -0.80
N SER A 297 -10.66 13.05 0.24
CA SER A 297 -10.10 13.55 1.49
C SER A 297 -10.46 12.72 2.72
N ILE A 298 -9.61 12.82 3.74
CA ILE A 298 -9.81 12.29 5.08
C ILE A 298 -10.14 13.50 5.99
N GLU A 299 -11.28 13.45 6.65
CA GLU A 299 -11.67 14.48 7.61
C GLU A 299 -10.76 14.42 8.85
N PHE A 300 -10.35 15.57 9.39
CA PHE A 300 -9.52 15.60 10.60
C PHE A 300 -10.21 14.96 11.79
N ARG A 301 -11.55 14.93 11.80
CA ARG A 301 -12.34 14.18 12.76
C ARG A 301 -11.93 12.70 12.84
N CYS A 302 -11.69 12.02 11.71
CA CYS A 302 -11.27 10.61 11.72
C CYS A 302 -9.91 10.43 12.40
N ILE A 303 -8.99 11.39 12.21
CA ILE A 303 -7.67 11.40 12.86
C ILE A 303 -7.81 11.68 14.36
N LYS A 304 -8.66 12.64 14.73
CA LYS A 304 -8.99 12.95 16.12
C LYS A 304 -9.58 11.74 16.84
N GLU A 305 -10.51 11.01 16.20
CA GLU A 305 -11.11 9.79 16.75
C GLU A 305 -10.06 8.71 17.08
N VAL A 306 -9.01 8.57 16.25
CA VAL A 306 -7.88 7.68 16.54
C VAL A 306 -7.06 8.19 17.74
N LEU A 307 -6.79 9.50 17.81
CA LEU A 307 -6.01 10.11 18.90
C LEU A 307 -6.73 10.09 20.26
N ASP A 308 -8.05 10.28 20.27
CA ASP A 308 -8.91 10.28 21.45
C ASP A 308 -9.09 8.88 22.05
N SER A 309 -8.80 7.83 21.28
CA SER A 309 -9.04 6.45 21.70
C SER A 309 -8.26 6.13 22.99
N ASP A 310 -8.99 5.81 24.05
CA ASP A 310 -8.50 5.27 25.34
C ASP A 310 -8.71 3.75 25.44
N ASP A 311 -9.62 3.23 24.62
CA ASP A 311 -9.37 1.91 24.09
C ASP A 311 -7.94 2.00 23.54
N SER A 312 -7.00 1.23 24.08
CA SER A 312 -6.10 0.56 23.17
C SER A 312 -7.06 -0.04 22.14
N ILE A 313 -7.28 0.59 20.96
CA ILE A 313 -8.17 0.11 19.89
C ILE A 313 -8.10 -1.38 19.99
N ALA A 314 -9.15 -2.03 20.53
CA ALA A 314 -9.00 -3.31 21.20
C ALA A 314 -8.34 -4.28 20.24
N ARG A 315 -7.01 -4.34 20.30
CA ARG A 315 -6.15 -5.23 19.58
C ARG A 315 -6.74 -5.63 18.22
N CYS A 316 -7.12 -4.65 17.39
CA CYS A 316 -8.00 -4.97 16.26
C CYS A 316 -7.29 -6.00 15.38
N GLU A 317 -8.05 -6.97 14.90
CA GLU A 317 -7.53 -8.14 14.19
C GLU A 317 -6.55 -7.72 13.09
N GLU A 318 -6.83 -6.60 12.44
CA GLU A 318 -6.01 -5.91 11.43
C GLU A 318 -4.57 -5.61 11.91
N TYR A 319 -4.39 -5.07 13.12
CA TYR A 319 -3.06 -4.79 13.67
C TYR A 319 -2.22 -6.06 13.84
N TYR A 320 -2.84 -7.13 14.32
CA TYR A 320 -2.16 -8.41 14.50
C TYR A 320 -1.94 -9.12 13.17
N LEU A 321 -2.84 -8.98 12.20
CA LEU A 321 -2.64 -9.43 10.83
C LEU A 321 -1.42 -8.75 10.21
N TYR A 322 -1.26 -7.43 10.41
CA TYR A 322 -0.06 -6.71 9.99
C TYR A 322 1.21 -7.27 10.67
N LYS A 323 1.20 -7.47 12.00
CA LYS A 323 2.34 -8.08 12.71
C LYS A 323 2.66 -9.49 12.24
N ILE A 324 1.65 -10.31 12.00
CA ILE A 324 1.79 -11.67 11.46
C ILE A 324 2.42 -11.59 10.06
N LYS A 325 1.96 -10.67 9.20
CA LYS A 325 2.54 -10.43 7.86
C LYS A 325 4.02 -10.04 7.96
N GLU A 326 4.37 -9.05 8.77
CA GLU A 326 5.78 -8.65 8.95
C GLU A 326 6.63 -9.82 9.45
N LYS A 327 6.14 -10.53 10.48
CA LYS A 327 6.86 -11.69 11.03
C LYS A 327 7.03 -12.79 10.00
N LEU A 328 6.02 -13.04 9.17
CA LEU A 328 6.07 -14.00 8.07
C LEU A 328 7.13 -13.65 7.03
N LEU A 329 7.22 -12.37 6.63
CA LEU A 329 8.24 -11.90 5.70
C LEU A 329 9.65 -12.04 6.28
N VAL A 330 9.82 -11.75 7.57
CA VAL A 330 11.10 -11.97 8.28
C VAL A 330 11.47 -13.45 8.28
N LEU A 331 10.56 -14.33 8.70
CA LEU A 331 10.80 -15.79 8.71
C LEU A 331 11.12 -16.33 7.30
N CYS A 332 10.44 -15.81 6.28
CA CYS A 332 10.68 -16.19 4.89
C CYS A 332 12.10 -15.79 4.43
N LYS A 333 12.55 -14.59 4.80
CA LYS A 333 13.91 -14.11 4.48
C LYS A 333 14.97 -14.93 5.22
N GLU A 334 14.80 -15.14 6.53
CA GLU A 334 15.70 -15.97 7.34
C GLU A 334 15.80 -17.40 6.79
N TYR A 335 14.67 -17.98 6.38
CA TYR A 335 14.66 -19.30 5.75
C TYR A 335 15.35 -19.30 4.38
N HIS A 336 15.17 -18.25 3.57
CA HIS A 336 15.83 -18.13 2.27
C HIS A 336 17.35 -18.02 2.41
N ASP A 337 17.83 -17.21 3.36
CA ASP A 337 19.25 -17.06 3.65
C ASP A 337 19.83 -18.43 4.09
N PHE A 338 19.16 -19.12 5.02
CA PHE A 338 19.54 -20.49 5.42
C PHE A 338 19.54 -21.48 4.24
N CYS A 339 18.52 -21.41 3.39
CA CYS A 339 18.40 -22.27 2.21
C CYS A 339 19.53 -22.05 1.20
N ILE A 340 20.08 -20.84 1.08
CA ILE A 340 21.23 -20.55 0.23
C ILE A 340 22.51 -21.15 0.84
N ASP A 341 22.65 -21.05 2.16
CA ASP A 341 23.81 -21.52 2.91
C ASP A 341 23.89 -23.06 3.02
N GLU A 342 22.79 -23.79 2.82
CA GLU A 342 22.80 -25.27 2.83
C GLU A 342 23.52 -25.92 1.63
N TRP A 343 23.79 -25.18 0.56
CA TRP A 343 24.38 -25.73 -0.67
C TRP A 343 25.86 -25.39 -0.79
N ASP A 344 26.71 -26.41 -0.92
CA ASP A 344 28.17 -26.26 -0.93
C ASP A 344 28.69 -25.58 -2.21
N THR A 345 27.99 -25.74 -3.35
CA THR A 345 28.45 -25.23 -4.67
C THR A 345 27.51 -24.19 -5.31
N GLU A 346 28.05 -23.32 -6.16
CA GLU A 346 27.25 -22.35 -6.93
C GLU A 346 26.29 -23.01 -7.92
N GLU A 347 26.67 -24.15 -8.50
CA GLU A 347 25.86 -24.90 -9.46
C GLU A 347 24.62 -25.52 -8.78
N GLU A 348 24.79 -26.07 -7.58
CA GLU A 348 23.68 -26.58 -6.77
C GLU A 348 22.74 -25.45 -6.34
N ARG A 349 23.31 -24.32 -5.88
CA ARG A 349 22.52 -23.12 -5.55
C ARG A 349 21.67 -22.67 -6.73
N GLU A 350 22.27 -22.56 -7.92
CA GLU A 350 21.55 -22.10 -9.10
C GLU A 350 20.47 -23.10 -9.57
N PHE A 351 20.73 -24.40 -9.46
CA PHE A 351 19.78 -25.43 -9.86
C PHE A 351 18.59 -25.55 -8.91
N TYR A 352 18.81 -25.66 -7.60
CA TYR A 352 17.75 -25.86 -6.61
C TYR A 352 17.00 -24.56 -6.30
N CYS A 353 17.68 -23.40 -6.25
CA CYS A 353 17.00 -22.13 -6.00
C CYS A 353 16.07 -21.71 -7.15
N LYS A 354 16.38 -22.09 -8.41
CA LYS A 354 15.47 -21.84 -9.55
C LYS A 354 14.16 -22.63 -9.50
N ARG A 355 14.14 -23.73 -8.74
CA ARG A 355 12.95 -24.59 -8.56
C ARG A 355 12.18 -24.29 -7.27
N CYS A 356 12.81 -23.54 -6.35
CA CYS A 356 12.23 -23.13 -5.09
C CYS A 356 11.28 -21.95 -5.26
N GLU A 357 10.12 -22.01 -4.60
CA GLU A 357 9.07 -20.99 -4.64
C GLU A 357 9.07 -20.06 -3.42
N VAL A 358 10.08 -20.13 -2.55
CA VAL A 358 10.20 -19.28 -1.34
C VAL A 358 10.28 -17.79 -1.71
N HIS A 359 11.06 -17.43 -2.74
CA HIS A 359 11.15 -16.04 -3.19
C HIS A 359 9.84 -15.57 -3.85
N SER A 360 9.26 -16.39 -4.74
CA SER A 360 7.94 -16.14 -5.36
C SER A 360 6.86 -15.91 -4.29
N PHE A 361 6.90 -16.68 -3.19
CA PHE A 361 6.01 -16.53 -2.04
C PHE A 361 6.22 -15.19 -1.31
N TYR A 362 7.48 -14.81 -1.06
CA TYR A 362 7.82 -13.53 -0.43
C TYR A 362 7.20 -12.35 -1.20
N GLU A 363 7.34 -12.35 -2.54
CA GLU A 363 6.75 -11.32 -3.39
C GLU A 363 5.22 -11.31 -3.31
N LYS A 364 4.60 -12.50 -3.36
CA LYS A 364 3.15 -12.66 -3.27
C LYS A 364 2.58 -12.10 -1.96
N ILE A 365 3.17 -12.45 -0.81
CA ILE A 365 2.71 -11.97 0.50
C ILE A 365 2.96 -10.48 0.65
N SER A 366 4.12 -9.98 0.21
CA SER A 366 4.44 -8.55 0.27
C SER A 366 3.36 -7.70 -0.42
N GLN A 367 2.87 -8.16 -1.57
CA GLN A 367 1.85 -7.48 -2.38
C GLN A 367 0.40 -7.82 -2.00
N MET A 368 0.17 -8.74 -1.05
CA MET A 368 -1.18 -9.20 -0.71
C MET A 368 -1.94 -8.12 0.11
N PRO A 369 -3.18 -7.77 -0.29
CA PRO A 369 -4.09 -6.91 0.48
C PRO A 369 -4.43 -7.49 1.86
N GLU A 370 -4.73 -6.62 2.82
CA GLU A 370 -4.96 -6.99 4.22
C GLU A 370 -6.18 -7.89 4.43
N ASP A 371 -7.27 -7.65 3.69
CA ASP A 371 -8.47 -8.48 3.67
C ASP A 371 -8.15 -9.92 3.21
N LYS A 372 -7.30 -10.06 2.19
CA LYS A 372 -6.86 -11.38 1.70
C LYS A 372 -5.84 -12.05 2.61
N ILE A 373 -5.03 -11.29 3.34
CA ILE A 373 -4.07 -11.84 4.30
C ILE A 373 -4.78 -12.57 5.43
N ARG A 374 -5.91 -12.03 5.91
CA ARG A 374 -6.74 -12.71 6.89
C ARG A 374 -7.11 -14.12 6.42
N ASP A 375 -7.78 -14.21 5.27
CA ASP A 375 -8.25 -15.49 4.72
C ASP A 375 -7.09 -16.45 4.48
N PHE A 376 -5.99 -15.92 3.95
CA PHE A 376 -4.75 -16.68 3.76
C PHE A 376 -4.21 -17.27 5.06
N ILE A 377 -4.06 -16.45 6.11
CA ILE A 377 -3.49 -16.87 7.40
C ILE A 377 -4.36 -17.94 8.07
N HIS A 378 -5.68 -17.79 8.01
CA HIS A 378 -6.62 -18.80 8.51
C HIS A 378 -6.54 -20.10 7.70
N ALA A 379 -6.46 -20.00 6.36
CA ALA A 379 -6.39 -21.17 5.48
C ALA A 379 -5.13 -22.01 5.70
N ILE A 380 -3.96 -21.38 5.86
CA ILE A 380 -2.70 -22.11 6.06
C ILE A 380 -2.48 -22.57 7.50
N ASN A 381 -3.20 -21.99 8.48
CA ASN A 381 -3.18 -22.41 9.89
C ASN A 381 -4.53 -23.03 10.33
N PRO A 382 -5.05 -24.05 9.64
CA PRO A 382 -6.45 -24.47 9.77
C PRO A 382 -6.80 -25.08 11.14
N ASN A 383 -5.79 -25.54 11.89
CA ASN A 383 -5.95 -26.14 13.21
C ASN A 383 -5.92 -25.12 14.38
N ILE A 384 -5.85 -23.81 14.09
CA ILE A 384 -5.87 -22.75 15.10
C ILE A 384 -7.28 -22.16 15.15
N LEU A 385 -7.97 -22.38 16.28
CA LEU A 385 -9.33 -21.91 16.55
C LEU A 385 -9.38 -20.59 17.33
N LYS A 386 -8.23 -20.11 17.80
CA LYS A 386 -8.16 -18.92 18.65
C LYS A 386 -8.38 -17.68 17.79
N LYS A 387 -8.86 -16.58 18.37
CA LYS A 387 -8.93 -15.32 17.64
C LYS A 387 -7.53 -14.75 17.44
N ILE A 388 -7.34 -13.97 16.38
CA ILE A 388 -6.13 -13.17 16.19
C ILE A 388 -6.20 -11.96 17.13
N ASP A 389 -5.43 -12.01 18.21
CA ASP A 389 -5.35 -10.98 19.24
C ASP A 389 -3.95 -11.00 19.90
N GLU A 390 -3.68 -10.14 20.88
CA GLU A 390 -2.35 -10.09 21.54
C GLU A 390 -1.88 -11.39 22.15
N MET A 391 -2.80 -12.20 22.69
CA MET A 391 -2.42 -13.44 23.37
C MET A 391 -2.13 -14.54 22.37
N ASN A 392 -2.73 -14.47 21.18
CA ASN A 392 -2.84 -15.61 20.27
C ASN A 392 -2.19 -15.39 18.90
N TRP A 393 -1.85 -14.15 18.50
CA TRP A 393 -1.24 -13.88 17.19
C TRP A 393 0.05 -14.68 16.95
N GLY A 394 0.82 -14.96 18.02
CA GLY A 394 2.04 -15.75 17.94
C GLY A 394 1.81 -17.22 17.52
N ASP A 395 0.60 -17.76 17.73
CA ASP A 395 0.25 -19.10 17.28
C ASP A 395 0.21 -19.19 15.74
N TYR A 396 -0.14 -18.09 15.07
CA TYR A 396 -0.27 -17.97 13.61
C TYR A 396 1.05 -17.71 12.87
N CYS A 397 2.14 -17.45 13.58
CA CYS A 397 3.46 -17.20 12.99
C CYS A 397 4.56 -18.03 13.69
N ASN A 398 4.23 -19.26 14.07
CA ASN A 398 5.16 -20.15 14.76
C ASN A 398 6.31 -20.59 13.83
N ALA A 399 7.55 -20.20 14.16
CA ALA A 399 8.73 -20.44 13.32
C ALA A 399 8.94 -21.92 12.95
N ASP A 400 8.76 -22.85 13.89
CA ASP A 400 8.97 -24.28 13.61
C ASP A 400 8.01 -24.80 12.53
N ARG A 401 6.74 -24.38 12.61
CA ARG A 401 5.68 -24.80 11.68
C ARG A 401 5.82 -24.14 10.31
N TYR A 402 6.30 -22.90 10.27
CA TYR A 402 6.60 -22.22 9.02
C TYR A 402 7.86 -22.79 8.36
N ASN A 403 8.91 -23.07 9.12
CA ASN A 403 10.11 -23.72 8.58
C ASN A 403 9.77 -25.11 8.02
N ASN A 404 8.95 -25.89 8.73
CA ASN A 404 8.49 -27.21 8.26
C ASN A 404 7.06 -27.51 8.77
N PRO A 405 6.07 -27.65 7.88
CA PRO A 405 6.22 -28.04 6.48
C PRO A 405 6.16 -26.90 5.46
N PHE A 406 5.85 -25.67 5.85
CA PHE A 406 5.44 -24.65 4.89
C PHE A 406 6.58 -24.19 3.95
N PHE A 407 7.66 -23.60 4.46
CA PHE A 407 8.80 -23.18 3.63
C PHE A 407 9.57 -24.36 3.05
N LYS A 408 9.69 -25.46 3.80
CA LYS A 408 10.24 -26.72 3.27
C LYS A 408 9.44 -27.21 2.05
N GLY A 409 8.10 -27.12 2.07
CA GLY A 409 7.27 -27.48 0.94
C GLY A 409 7.44 -26.55 -0.26
N LEU A 410 7.54 -25.24 -0.04
CA LEU A 410 7.87 -24.28 -1.10
C LEU A 410 9.24 -24.52 -1.74
N ARG A 411 10.18 -25.09 -0.99
CA ARG A 411 11.53 -25.44 -1.46
C ARG A 411 11.58 -26.79 -2.18
N ASP A 412 10.95 -27.81 -1.61
CA ASP A 412 11.17 -29.22 -1.97
C ASP A 412 10.11 -29.79 -2.93
N ILE A 413 8.95 -29.15 -3.08
CA ILE A 413 7.94 -29.57 -4.08
C ILE A 413 8.38 -29.06 -5.46
N ASP A 414 8.82 -29.96 -6.35
CA ASP A 414 9.23 -29.64 -7.73
C ASP A 414 8.02 -29.38 -8.66
N ALA A 415 7.17 -28.45 -8.26
CA ALA A 415 6.03 -27.94 -9.03
C ALA A 415 5.73 -26.50 -8.62
N PHE A 416 5.31 -25.66 -9.56
CA PHE A 416 4.84 -24.32 -9.24
C PHE A 416 3.45 -24.37 -8.59
N TYR A 417 3.26 -23.59 -7.51
CA TYR A 417 1.92 -23.42 -6.95
C TYR A 417 1.04 -22.60 -7.91
N VAL A 418 -0.29 -22.76 -7.81
CA VAL A 418 -1.25 -22.11 -8.72
C VAL A 418 -1.26 -20.59 -8.49
N LYS A 419 -0.77 -19.81 -9.47
CA LYS A 419 -0.59 -18.35 -9.34
C LYS A 419 -1.89 -17.57 -9.15
N ASP A 420 -2.98 -18.01 -9.77
CA ASP A 420 -4.28 -17.31 -9.75
C ASP A 420 -5.14 -17.63 -8.51
N LYS A 421 -4.64 -18.47 -7.59
CA LYS A 421 -5.32 -18.78 -6.32
C LYS A 421 -4.78 -17.93 -5.19
N ASP A 422 -5.62 -17.59 -4.23
CA ASP A 422 -5.22 -16.78 -3.07
C ASP A 422 -4.33 -17.57 -2.09
N TYR A 423 -4.47 -18.89 -2.03
CA TYR A 423 -3.69 -19.79 -1.15
C TYR A 423 -2.53 -20.48 -1.89
N ILE A 424 -1.59 -21.10 -1.14
CA ILE A 424 -0.48 -21.87 -1.73
C ILE A 424 -0.97 -23.30 -2.03
N SER A 425 -1.31 -23.50 -3.29
CA SER A 425 -2.08 -24.66 -3.74
C SER A 425 -1.40 -25.40 -4.88
N TYR A 426 -1.42 -26.73 -4.83
CA TYR A 426 -0.83 -27.62 -5.82
C TYR A 426 -1.87 -28.57 -6.40
N VAL A 427 -1.86 -28.73 -7.72
CA VAL A 427 -2.73 -29.68 -8.42
C VAL A 427 -1.97 -30.99 -8.61
N GLY A 428 -2.46 -32.07 -8.01
CA GLY A 428 -1.91 -33.40 -8.19
C GLY A 428 -2.19 -33.96 -9.58
N LYS A 429 -1.47 -35.02 -9.98
CA LYS A 429 -1.66 -35.69 -11.28
C LYS A 429 -3.09 -36.22 -11.46
N ASP A 430 -3.74 -36.59 -10.37
CA ASP A 430 -5.15 -37.02 -10.33
C ASP A 430 -6.16 -35.85 -10.36
N LYS A 431 -5.68 -34.63 -10.62
CA LYS A 431 -6.42 -33.36 -10.61
C LYS A 431 -7.01 -32.99 -9.24
N LYS A 432 -6.54 -33.61 -8.16
CA LYS A 432 -6.92 -33.21 -6.81
C LYS A 432 -6.15 -31.98 -6.36
N MET A 433 -6.82 -31.11 -5.62
CA MET A 433 -6.26 -29.88 -5.09
C MET A 433 -5.67 -30.11 -3.71
N ASN A 434 -4.39 -29.76 -3.54
CA ASN A 434 -3.64 -29.89 -2.29
C ASN A 434 -3.32 -28.50 -1.76
N LEU A 435 -3.62 -28.25 -0.49
CA LEU A 435 -3.27 -27.00 0.21
C LEU A 435 -2.00 -27.21 1.04
N LEU A 436 -1.00 -26.38 0.84
CA LEU A 436 0.16 -26.33 1.73
C LEU A 436 -0.19 -25.58 3.01
N THR A 437 0.02 -26.20 4.17
CA THR A 437 -0.36 -25.65 5.47
C THR A 437 0.83 -25.57 6.42
N THR A 438 0.61 -25.06 7.63
CA THR A 438 1.56 -25.05 8.75
C THR A 438 1.27 -26.18 9.74
N ILE A 439 0.36 -27.11 9.41
CA ILE A 439 -0.02 -28.20 10.30
C ILE A 439 1.21 -29.06 10.58
N GLY A 440 1.53 -29.24 11.84
CA GLY A 440 2.59 -30.14 12.27
C GLY A 440 2.54 -30.36 13.77
N ASN A 441 3.06 -31.49 14.21
CA ASN A 441 3.09 -31.87 15.61
C ASN A 441 4.53 -32.13 16.09
N ARG A 442 4.73 -32.07 17.42
CA ARG A 442 6.00 -32.45 18.06
C ARG A 442 6.00 -33.90 18.56
N ASP A 443 4.83 -34.53 18.74
CA ASP A 443 4.73 -35.86 19.39
C ASP A 443 4.16 -37.00 18.53
N GLY A 444 3.76 -36.75 17.28
CA GLY A 444 3.28 -37.76 16.31
C GLY A 444 2.10 -38.63 16.77
N SER A 445 1.44 -38.31 17.88
CA SER A 445 0.52 -39.23 18.54
C SER A 445 -0.86 -39.29 17.87
N LYS A 446 -1.53 -40.45 17.92
CA LYS A 446 -2.93 -40.60 17.47
C LYS A 446 -3.87 -39.58 18.13
N LYS A 447 -3.60 -39.21 19.39
CA LYS A 447 -4.35 -38.16 20.11
C LYS A 447 -4.15 -36.78 19.49
N ALA A 448 -2.96 -36.45 19.02
CA ALA A 448 -2.72 -35.18 18.36
C ALA A 448 -3.37 -35.11 16.98
N LEU A 449 -3.32 -36.18 16.19
CA LEU A 449 -4.08 -36.29 14.93
C LEU A 449 -5.58 -36.01 15.17
N MET A 450 -6.16 -36.64 16.20
CA MET A 450 -7.57 -36.41 16.56
C MET A 450 -7.87 -34.96 16.94
N ARG A 451 -6.99 -34.32 17.74
CA ARG A 451 -7.16 -32.90 18.11
C ARG A 451 -7.07 -31.97 16.91
N VAL A 452 -6.09 -32.18 16.03
CA VAL A 452 -5.92 -31.38 14.81
C VAL A 452 -7.13 -31.53 13.90
N CYS A 453 -7.56 -32.76 13.64
CA CYS A 453 -8.74 -33.02 12.81
C CYS A 453 -10.01 -32.41 13.42
N GLY A 454 -10.22 -32.56 14.74
CA GLY A 454 -11.34 -31.93 15.45
C GLY A 454 -11.31 -30.41 15.35
N ALA A 455 -10.15 -29.78 15.48
CA ALA A 455 -10.00 -28.33 15.31
C ALA A 455 -10.35 -27.89 13.87
N ILE A 456 -9.84 -28.57 12.85
CA ILE A 456 -10.09 -28.23 11.45
C ILE A 456 -11.60 -28.33 11.12
N VAL A 457 -12.25 -29.43 11.50
CA VAL A 457 -13.66 -29.68 11.16
C VAL A 457 -14.61 -28.71 11.87
N THR A 458 -14.22 -28.18 13.02
CA THR A 458 -15.02 -27.23 13.80
C THR A 458 -14.68 -25.77 13.51
N ASN A 459 -13.70 -25.51 12.63
CA ASN A 459 -13.25 -24.15 12.33
C ASN A 459 -14.21 -23.46 11.34
N PRO A 460 -14.93 -22.40 11.75
CA PRO A 460 -15.91 -21.73 10.89
C PRO A 460 -15.26 -21.00 9.70
N ASP A 461 -13.98 -20.64 9.78
CA ASP A 461 -13.28 -19.88 8.74
C ASP A 461 -12.86 -20.76 7.54
N LEU A 462 -13.03 -22.08 7.63
CA LEU A 462 -12.52 -23.02 6.62
C LEU A 462 -13.57 -23.52 5.64
N TYR A 463 -14.79 -22.96 5.64
CA TYR A 463 -15.88 -23.48 4.81
C TYR A 463 -15.50 -23.60 3.32
N GLU A 464 -14.85 -22.58 2.75
CA GLU A 464 -14.35 -22.62 1.37
C GLU A 464 -13.29 -23.70 1.16
N ILE A 465 -12.34 -23.84 2.11
CA ILE A 465 -11.30 -24.86 2.04
C ILE A 465 -11.90 -26.27 2.04
N LEU A 466 -12.90 -26.51 2.89
CA LEU A 466 -13.59 -27.80 3.01
C LEU A 466 -14.38 -28.17 1.75
N MET A 467 -14.71 -27.21 0.89
CA MET A 467 -15.40 -27.44 -0.39
C MET A 467 -14.45 -27.55 -1.58
N ASP A 468 -13.38 -26.74 -1.60
CA ASP A 468 -12.51 -26.61 -2.77
C ASP A 468 -11.35 -27.61 -2.77
N TYR A 469 -10.84 -27.98 -1.60
CA TYR A 469 -9.62 -28.79 -1.48
C TYR A 469 -9.90 -30.26 -1.23
N ASP A 470 -8.97 -31.10 -1.69
CA ASP A 470 -9.05 -32.55 -1.55
C ASP A 470 -8.02 -33.08 -0.53
N CYS A 471 -6.94 -32.34 -0.30
CA CYS A 471 -5.89 -32.73 0.65
C CYS A 471 -5.24 -31.51 1.34
N LEU A 472 -4.93 -31.65 2.63
CA LEU A 472 -4.07 -30.73 3.38
C LEU A 472 -2.68 -31.36 3.54
N ILE A 473 -1.63 -30.61 3.19
CA ILE A 473 -0.24 -31.04 3.38
C ILE A 473 0.21 -30.59 4.78
N SER A 474 0.61 -31.55 5.60
CA SER A 474 1.13 -31.35 6.96
C SER A 474 2.60 -31.78 7.07
N LYS A 475 3.22 -31.58 8.23
CA LYS A 475 4.57 -32.07 8.51
C LYS A 475 4.61 -33.59 8.56
N ASP A 476 3.80 -34.17 9.42
CA ASP A 476 3.93 -35.57 9.88
C ASP A 476 2.59 -36.27 10.15
N LEU A 477 1.45 -35.62 9.89
CA LEU A 477 0.12 -36.15 10.20
C LEU A 477 -0.57 -36.68 8.94
N GLU A 478 -1.17 -37.87 9.04
CA GLU A 478 -1.83 -38.52 7.91
C GLU A 478 -3.20 -39.08 8.28
N THR A 479 -4.20 -38.81 7.43
CA THR A 479 -5.52 -39.46 7.48
C THR A 479 -6.21 -39.43 6.13
N ASN A 480 -6.98 -40.47 5.83
CA ASN A 480 -7.82 -40.55 4.62
C ASN A 480 -9.10 -39.72 4.71
N SER A 481 -9.43 -39.23 5.90
CA SER A 481 -10.55 -38.31 6.15
C SER A 481 -10.29 -37.54 7.44
N ILE A 482 -10.35 -36.22 7.38
CA ILE A 482 -10.30 -35.40 8.60
C ILE A 482 -11.54 -35.60 9.47
N TYR A 483 -12.68 -36.02 8.90
CA TYR A 483 -13.90 -36.28 9.66
C TYR A 483 -13.78 -37.57 10.47
N GLU A 484 -13.30 -38.65 9.86
CA GLU A 484 -12.99 -39.89 10.59
C GLU A 484 -11.85 -39.65 11.59
N GLY A 485 -10.84 -38.86 11.19
CA GLY A 485 -9.72 -38.47 12.02
C GLY A 485 -10.14 -37.70 13.27
N ALA A 486 -11.20 -36.90 13.22
CA ALA A 486 -11.76 -36.17 14.36
C ALA A 486 -12.42 -37.10 15.39
N GLY A 487 -12.82 -38.31 15.01
CA GLY A 487 -13.45 -39.28 15.90
C GLY A 487 -14.70 -38.72 16.62
N ASP A 488 -14.78 -38.93 17.93
CA ASP A 488 -15.95 -38.57 18.76
C ASP A 488 -16.24 -37.06 18.85
N TYR A 489 -15.33 -36.18 18.40
CA TYR A 489 -15.56 -34.72 18.38
C TYR A 489 -16.77 -34.30 17.52
N LEU A 490 -17.24 -35.18 16.62
CA LEU A 490 -18.40 -34.97 15.78
C LEU A 490 -19.76 -35.35 16.43
N LYS A 491 -19.77 -35.90 17.64
CA LYS A 491 -21.02 -36.37 18.30
C LYS A 491 -22.10 -35.30 18.43
N ASP A 492 -21.70 -34.03 18.56
CA ASP A 492 -22.61 -32.89 18.71
C ASP A 492 -22.80 -32.08 17.42
N PHE A 493 -22.16 -32.47 16.31
CA PHE A 493 -22.21 -31.74 15.04
C PHE A 493 -23.34 -32.29 14.14
N LYS A 494 -24.44 -31.54 14.02
CA LYS A 494 -25.52 -31.87 13.08
C LYS A 494 -25.15 -31.42 11.66
N ILE A 495 -24.89 -32.37 10.78
CA ILE A 495 -24.84 -32.11 9.33
C ILE A 495 -26.28 -31.87 8.86
N GLU A 496 -26.61 -30.63 8.47
CA GLU A 496 -27.93 -30.30 7.94
C GLU A 496 -28.06 -30.73 6.47
N ASN A 497 -29.03 -31.59 6.17
CA ASN A 497 -29.19 -32.25 4.87
C ASN A 497 -29.61 -31.33 3.70
N ASN A 498 -29.88 -30.04 3.93
CA ASN A 498 -30.44 -29.12 2.94
C ASN A 498 -29.59 -27.85 2.72
N HIS A 499 -28.26 -27.98 2.60
CA HIS A 499 -27.42 -26.91 2.06
C HIS A 499 -26.86 -27.34 0.70
N ILE A 500 -26.96 -26.48 -0.30
CA ILE A 500 -26.67 -26.75 -1.74
C ILE A 500 -25.15 -26.91 -2.03
N TYR A 501 -24.34 -27.15 -1.00
CA TYR A 501 -22.88 -27.23 -1.04
C TYR A 501 -22.38 -28.39 -0.16
N HIS A 502 -21.84 -29.46 -0.75
CA HIS A 502 -21.27 -30.59 -0.02
C HIS A 502 -19.77 -30.37 0.23
N CYS A 503 -19.33 -30.40 1.49
CA CYS A 503 -17.91 -30.46 1.82
C CYS A 503 -17.29 -31.75 1.27
N LYS A 504 -16.09 -31.65 0.70
CA LYS A 504 -15.34 -32.80 0.21
C LYS A 504 -14.85 -33.66 1.37
N ASN A 505 -14.60 -34.95 1.10
CA ASN A 505 -13.89 -35.81 2.03
C ASN A 505 -12.39 -35.44 2.05
N LEU A 506 -12.06 -34.37 2.77
CA LEU A 506 -10.72 -33.79 2.81
C LEU A 506 -9.74 -34.74 3.50
N LYS A 507 -8.62 -35.03 2.82
CA LYS A 507 -7.51 -35.83 3.34
C LYS A 507 -6.47 -34.96 4.03
N MET A 508 -5.60 -35.59 4.82
CA MET A 508 -4.37 -34.97 5.28
C MET A 508 -3.20 -35.92 5.03
N THR A 509 -2.09 -35.39 4.52
CA THR A 509 -0.89 -36.17 4.18
C THR A 509 0.36 -35.47 4.73
N SER A 510 1.43 -36.22 4.94
CA SER A 510 2.73 -35.64 5.29
C SER A 510 3.36 -34.97 4.06
N LEU A 511 4.28 -34.03 4.29
CA LEU A 511 5.00 -33.35 3.21
C LEU A 511 5.80 -34.33 2.35
N GLU A 512 6.40 -35.34 2.97
CA GLU A 512 7.16 -36.40 2.29
C GLU A 512 6.25 -37.20 1.34
N SER A 513 5.08 -37.63 1.82
CA SER A 513 4.06 -38.29 1.00
C SER A 513 3.51 -37.37 -0.09
N ALA A 514 3.33 -36.07 0.19
CA ALA A 514 2.87 -35.10 -0.80
C ALA A 514 3.89 -34.94 -1.95
N ILE A 515 5.17 -34.79 -1.63
CA ILE A 515 6.25 -34.70 -2.61
C ILE A 515 6.27 -35.94 -3.51
N ALA A 516 6.23 -37.14 -2.93
CA ALA A 516 6.19 -38.39 -3.69
C ALA A 516 4.99 -38.46 -4.66
N ASN A 517 3.80 -38.08 -4.19
CA ASN A 517 2.58 -38.11 -5.00
C ASN A 517 2.55 -37.02 -6.09
N LEU A 518 3.07 -35.83 -5.81
CA LEU A 518 3.07 -34.70 -6.76
C LEU A 518 4.14 -34.89 -7.85
N MET A 519 5.33 -35.39 -7.48
CA MET A 519 6.42 -35.65 -8.43
C MET A 519 6.23 -36.98 -9.18
N GLY A 520 5.54 -37.94 -8.55
CA GLY A 520 5.17 -39.26 -9.09
C GLY A 520 6.35 -40.20 -9.26
N GLU A 521 6.97 -40.52 -8.12
CA GLU A 521 7.75 -41.74 -7.96
C GLU A 521 6.84 -42.96 -7.72
#